data_AF-A0A358SNE8-F1
#
_entry.id   AF-A0A358SNE8-F1
#
_cell.length_a   1.000
_cell.length_b   1.000
_cell.length_c   1.000
_cell.angle_alpha   90.00
_cell.angle_beta   90.00
_cell.angle_gamma   90.00
#
_symmetry.space_group_name_H-M   'P 1'
#
loop_
_entity.id
_entity.type
_entity.pdbx_description
1 polymer ?
#
loop_
_entity_poly.entity_id
_entity_poly.type
_entity_poly.pdbx_seq_one_letter_code
_entity_poly.pdbx_strand_id
1 'polypeptide(L)' 'TLLHLLGGLDRPSAGELWLDGRRIDQLTERALARLRRDAIGFVFQA' A
#
# COMPACT_ATOMS: atom_id res chain seq x y z
N THR A 1 2.08 3.17 -10.07
CA THR A 1 0.86 2.81 -10.86
C THR A 1 -0.22 2.24 -9.94
N LEU A 2 -1.46 2.02 -10.39
CA LEU A 2 -2.57 1.62 -9.50
C LEU A 2 -2.27 0.40 -8.62
N LEU A 3 -1.73 -0.69 -9.17
CA LEU A 3 -1.39 -1.88 -8.38
C LEU A 3 -0.27 -1.61 -7.37
N HIS A 4 0.70 -0.78 -7.72
CA HIS A 4 1.74 -0.34 -6.77
C HIS A 4 1.15 0.53 -5.65
N LEU A 5 0.15 1.38 -5.94
CA LEU A 5 -0.55 2.16 -4.92
C LEU A 5 -1.33 1.25 -3.97
N LEU A 6 -2.17 0.35 -4.48
CA LEU A 6 -2.92 -0.61 -3.67
C LEU A 6 -2.01 -1.52 -2.84
N GLY A 7 -0.87 -1.89 -3.41
CA GLY A 7 0.18 -2.65 -2.74
C GLY A 7 0.98 -1.84 -1.70
N GLY A 8 0.73 -0.54 -1.57
CA GLY A 8 1.50 0.36 -0.71
C GLY A 8 2.97 0.47 -1.10
N LEU A 9 3.34 0.19 -2.35
CA LEU A 9 4.69 0.31 -2.92
C LEU A 9 4.96 1.71 -3.47
N ASP A 10 3.91 2.43 -3.87
CA ASP A 10 3.95 3.83 -4.28
C ASP A 10 3.11 4.69 -3.33
N ARG A 11 3.37 6.00 -3.33
CA ARG A 11 2.51 7.00 -2.69
C ARG A 11 1.64 7.71 -3.72
N PRO A 12 0.35 7.96 -3.42
CA PRO A 12 -0.48 8.78 -4.29
C PRO A 12 0.05 10.21 -4.28
N SER A 13 0.07 10.87 -5.44
CA SER A 13 0.39 12.31 -5.53
C SER A 13 -0.73 13.20 -4.99
N ALA A 14 -1.98 12.71 -5.04
CA ALA A 14 -3.16 13.33 -4.47
C ALA A 14 -4.24 12.27 -4.21
N GLY A 15 -5.24 12.61 -3.40
CA GLY A 15 -6.30 11.69 -3.00
C GLY A 15 -5.95 10.89 -1.75
N GLU A 16 -6.67 9.80 -1.52
CA GLU A 16 -6.59 9.02 -0.28
C GLU A 16 -6.56 7.53 -0.60
N LEU A 17 -5.89 6.75 0.25
CA LEU A 17 -5.85 5.31 0.13
C LEU A 17 -6.36 4.68 1.43
N TRP A 18 -7.42 3.90 1.31
CA TRP A 18 -8.06 3.22 2.43
C TRP A 18 -8.00 1.71 2.22
N LEU A 19 -7.56 0.98 3.25
CA LEU A 19 -7.51 -0.48 3.27
C LEU A 19 -8.14 -0.96 4.59
N ASP A 20 -9.13 -1.84 4.53
CA ASP A 20 -9.87 -2.35 5.70
C ASP A 20 -10.36 -1.24 6.64
N GLY A 21 -10.91 -0.16 6.06
CA GLY A 21 -11.42 0.98 6.82
C GLY A 21 -10.34 1.87 7.46
N ARG A 22 -9.05 1.58 7.22
CA ARG A 22 -7.92 2.38 7.68
C ARG A 22 -7.33 3.19 6.55
N ARG A 23 -7.14 4.49 6.76
CA ARG A 23 -6.37 5.34 5.86
C ARG A 23 -4.88 4.99 5.94
N ILE A 24 -4.27 4.61 4.82
CA ILE A 24 -2.89 4.08 4.75
C ILE A 24 -1.90 4.99 4.01
N ASP A 25 -2.35 5.98 3.22
CA ASP A 25 -1.48 6.92 2.49
C ASP A 25 -0.61 7.80 3.42
N GLN A 26 -0.99 7.92 4.69
CA GLN A 26 -0.29 8.71 5.69
C GLN A 26 0.66 7.89 6.58
N LEU A 27 0.76 6.58 6.34
CA LEU A 27 1.63 5.73 7.14
C LEU A 27 3.11 5.99 6.85
N THR A 28 3.94 5.79 7.88
CA THR A 28 5.39 5.78 7.72
C THR A 28 5.81 4.58 6.87
N GLU A 29 6.97 4.67 6.22
CA GLU A 29 7.52 3.56 5.44
C GLU A 29 7.63 2.26 6.25
N ARG A 30 8.01 2.36 7.53
CA ARG A 30 8.06 1.21 8.45
C ARG A 30 6.68 0.60 8.70
N ALA A 31 5.64 1.42 8.80
CA ALA A 31 4.28 0.95 8.98
C ALA A 31 3.70 0.35 7.70
N LEU A 32 3.96 0.95 6.53
CA LEU A 32 3.61 0.38 5.23
C LEU A 32 4.34 -0.94 4.99
N ALA A 33 5.60 -1.06 5.39
CA ALA A 33 6.34 -2.32 5.28
C ALA A 33 5.74 -3.45 6.14
N ARG A 34 5.22 -3.14 7.33
CA ARG A 34 4.45 -4.11 8.14
C ARG A 34 3.15 -4.48 7.45
N LEU A 35 2.38 -3.48 6.99
CA LEU A 35 1.13 -3.71 6.28
C LEU A 35 1.31 -4.64 5.08
N ARG A 36 2.36 -4.41 4.27
CA ARG A 36 2.69 -5.27 3.13
C ARG A 36 2.99 -6.70 3.56
N ARG A 37 3.73 -6.89 4.65
CA ARG A 37 4.05 -8.24 5.15
C ARG A 37 2.83 -8.98 5.70
N ASP A 38 1.92 -8.26 6.36
CA ASP A 38 0.85 -8.89 7.14
C ASP A 38 -0.44 -9.06 6.30
N ALA A 39 -0.65 -8.23 5.27
CA ALA A 39 -1.93 -8.15 4.55
C ALA A 39 -1.82 -8.21 3.01
N ILE A 40 -0.63 -8.15 2.40
CA ILE A 40 -0.50 -8.02 0.93
C ILE A 40 0.42 -9.10 0.35
N GLY A 41 -0.13 -9.93 -0.54
CA GLY A 41 0.64 -10.88 -1.35
C GLY A 41 0.85 -10.35 -2.78
N PHE A 42 2.11 -10.33 -3.24
CA PHE A 42 2.43 -9.99 -4.62
C PHE A 42 2.70 -11.25 -5.44
N VAL A 43 2.03 -11.37 -6.58
CA VAL A 43 2.34 -12.38 -7.61
C VAL A 43 2.80 -11.62 -8.84
N PHE A 44 4.04 -11.89 -9.25
CA PHE A 44 4.65 -11.27 -10.43
C PHE A 44 4.56 -12.23 -11.61
N GLN A 45 4.25 -11.70 -12.78
CA GLN A 45 4.43 -12.42 -14.04
C GLN A 45 5.92 -12.48 -14.37
N ALA A 46 6.38 -13.62 -14.90
CA ALA A 46 7.75 -13.84 -15.35
C ALA A 46 7.99 -13.25 -16.74
#